data_AF-A0A8T0XDZ1-F1
#
_entry.id   AF-A0A8T0XDZ1-F1
#
_cell.length_a   1.000
_cell.length_b   1.000
_cell.length_c   1.000
_cell.angle_alpha   90.00
_cell.angle_beta   90.00
_cell.angle_gamma   90.00
#
_symmetry.space_group_name_H-M   'P 1'
#
loop_
_entity.id
_entity.type
_entity.pdbx_description
1 polymer ?
#
loop_
_entity_poly.entity_id
_entity_poly.type
_entity_poly.pdbx_seq_one_letter_code
_entity_poly.pdbx_strand_id
1 'polypeptide(L)'
;MVIKGTPGAFTAVVLSLRSTLRWAYIGDSAFAVLRGGRMVHCSAAQQRRFNCPYQLNSGDDGDSLAEAEVGGMPVDDGDVVVAGTDGLFDNVHDIQVLEFRGVWRIVMLFLVG
;
A
#
# COMPACT_ATOMS: atom_id res chain seq x y z
N MET A 1 2.49 -19.09 -21.27
CA MET A 1 3.95 -19.09 -21.40
C MET A 1 4.45 -17.82 -20.72
N VAL A 2 4.88 -17.92 -19.46
CA VAL A 2 5.49 -16.78 -18.75
C VAL A 2 6.96 -16.80 -19.11
N ILE A 3 7.44 -15.72 -19.73
CA ILE A 3 8.84 -15.56 -20.07
C ILE A 3 9.58 -15.42 -18.74
N LYS A 4 10.50 -16.35 -18.44
CA LYS A 4 11.35 -16.32 -17.25
C LYS A 4 12.42 -15.22 -17.44
N GLY A 5 11.97 -13.97 -17.35
CA GLY A 5 12.83 -12.79 -17.22
C GLY A 5 13.42 -12.73 -15.80
N THR A 6 14.53 -12.01 -15.66
CA THR A 6 15.31 -11.76 -14.43
C THR A 6 14.48 -11.84 -13.13
N PRO A 7 14.97 -12.53 -12.06
CA PRO A 7 14.26 -12.57 -10.80
C PRO A 7 14.05 -11.14 -10.29
N GLY A 8 12.80 -10.74 -10.16
CA GLY A 8 12.39 -9.45 -9.60
C GLY A 8 11.50 -9.70 -8.40
N ALA A 9 11.62 -8.83 -7.39
CA ALA A 9 10.76 -8.81 -6.23
C ALA A 9 10.02 -7.45 -6.19
N PHE A 10 8.82 -7.42 -5.64
CA PHE A 10 8.05 -6.18 -5.55
C PHE A 10 7.19 -6.13 -4.30
N THR A 11 6.93 -4.91 -3.84
CA THR A 11 5.88 -4.62 -2.86
C THR A 11 4.64 -4.14 -3.60
N ALA A 12 3.47 -4.35 -3.02
CA ALA A 12 2.23 -4.01 -3.69
C ALA A 12 1.17 -3.55 -2.70
N VAL A 13 0.44 -2.49 -3.08
CA VAL A 13 -0.78 -2.05 -2.40
C VAL A 13 -1.88 -1.98 -3.45
N VAL A 14 -2.97 -2.72 -3.22
CA VAL A 14 -4.14 -2.73 -4.08
C VAL A 14 -5.33 -2.17 -3.30
N LEU A 15 -5.88 -1.06 -3.78
CA LEU A 15 -7.04 -0.41 -3.17
C LEU A 15 -8.25 -0.46 -4.10
N SER A 16 -9.41 -0.84 -3.55
CA SER A 16 -10.69 -0.86 -4.24
C SER A 16 -11.71 0.01 -3.51
N LEU A 17 -12.21 1.05 -4.18
CA LEU A 17 -13.17 1.99 -3.61
C LEU A 17 -14.56 1.80 -4.25
N ARG A 18 -15.54 1.43 -3.42
CA ARG A 18 -16.98 1.44 -3.75
C ARG A 18 -17.76 2.14 -2.64
N SER A 19 -18.71 1.45 -1.98
CA SER A 19 -19.32 1.89 -0.72
C SER A 19 -18.41 1.69 0.50
N THR A 20 -17.33 0.94 0.31
CA THR A 20 -16.28 0.67 1.30
C THR A 20 -14.94 0.73 0.59
N LEU A 21 -13.90 1.19 1.29
CA LEU A 21 -12.53 0.99 0.86
C LEU A 21 -12.10 -0.42 1.26
N ARG A 22 -11.59 -1.20 0.31
CA ARG A 22 -10.99 -2.51 0.56
C ARG A 22 -9.53 -2.47 0.12
N TRP A 23 -8.68 -3.20 0.83
CA TRP A 23 -7.27 -3.29 0.52
C TRP A 23 -6.76 -4.72 0.59
N ALA A 24 -5.73 -4.97 -0.20
CA ALA A 24 -4.80 -6.06 -0.04
C ALA A 24 -3.40 -5.51 -0.30
N TYR A 25 -2.46 -5.74 0.61
CA TYR A 25 -1.10 -5.27 0.41
C TYR A 25 -0.05 -6.23 0.97
N ILE A 26 1.15 -6.13 0.40
CA ILE A 26 2.34 -6.86 0.83
C ILE A 26 3.58 -5.97 0.74
N GLY A 27 4.38 -5.97 1.81
CA GLY A 27 5.59 -5.18 1.95
C GLY A 27 5.39 -3.84 2.67
N ASP A 28 6.26 -2.88 2.38
CA ASP A 28 6.33 -1.58 3.05
C ASP A 28 5.85 -0.40 2.21
N SER A 29 5.37 -0.66 0.98
CA SER A 29 4.43 0.25 0.35
C SER A 29 3.18 0.37 1.24
N ALA A 30 2.68 1.59 1.40
CA ALA A 30 1.66 1.90 2.38
C ALA A 30 0.54 2.78 1.82
N PHE A 31 -0.56 2.86 2.57
CA PHE A 31 -1.63 3.80 2.34
C PHE A 31 -2.18 4.37 3.66
N ALA A 32 -2.74 5.57 3.57
CA ALA A 32 -3.42 6.25 4.66
C ALA A 32 -4.78 6.80 4.20
N VAL A 33 -5.73 6.85 5.12
CA VAL A 33 -7.04 7.45 4.91
C VAL A 33 -7.16 8.68 5.80
N LEU A 34 -7.49 9.81 5.20
CA LEU A 34 -7.65 11.10 5.84
C LEU A 34 -9.12 11.51 5.81
N ARG A 35 -9.67 11.87 6.97
CA ARG A 35 -11.05 12.33 7.14
C ARG A 35 -11.05 13.64 7.92
N GLY A 36 -11.58 14.70 7.32
CA GLY A 36 -11.67 16.01 7.97
C GLY A 36 -10.32 16.55 8.49
N GLY A 37 -9.24 16.32 7.76
CA GLY A 37 -7.88 16.75 8.15
C GLY A 37 -7.24 15.90 9.25
N ARG A 38 -7.74 14.68 9.49
CA ARG A 38 -7.16 13.73 10.46
C ARG A 38 -6.92 12.39 9.78
N MET A 39 -5.82 11.74 10.12
CA MET A 39 -5.57 10.36 9.71
C MET A 39 -6.45 9.42 10.52
N VAL A 40 -7.36 8.71 9.85
CA VAL A 40 -8.26 7.72 10.48
C VAL A 40 -7.76 6.30 10.31
N HIS A 41 -6.88 6.08 9.34
CA HIS A 41 -6.21 4.80 9.14
C HIS A 41 -4.86 4.98 8.45
N CYS A 42 -3.92 4.09 8.79
CA CYS A 42 -2.66 3.92 8.11
C CYS A 42 -2.35 2.42 8.09
N SER A 43 -1.93 1.90 6.93
CA SER A 43 -1.48 0.51 6.82
C SER A 43 -0.20 0.30 7.62
N ALA A 44 -0.10 -0.83 8.32
CA ALA A 44 1.14 -1.22 8.98
C ALA A 44 2.16 -1.69 7.94
N ALA A 45 3.39 -1.16 7.97
CA ALA A 45 4.47 -1.65 7.12
C ALA A 45 4.75 -3.13 7.43
N GLN A 46 4.72 -3.97 6.40
CA GLN A 46 5.13 -5.37 6.54
C GLN A 46 6.62 -5.48 6.24
N GLN A 47 7.42 -5.60 7.29
CA GLN A 47 8.86 -5.81 7.20
C GLN A 47 9.32 -6.88 8.18
N ARG A 48 10.32 -7.68 7.78
CA ARG A 48 10.97 -8.65 8.68
C ARG A 48 11.96 -7.97 9.61
N ARG A 49 12.64 -6.95 9.09
CA ARG A 49 13.60 -6.04 9.74
C ARG A 49 13.58 -4.71 8.98
N PHE A 50 14.18 -3.66 9.55
CA PHE A 50 14.33 -2.37 8.88
C PHE A 50 14.91 -2.55 7.46
N ASN A 51 14.23 -1.96 6.46
CA ASN A 51 14.61 -2.02 5.04
C ASN A 51 14.66 -3.46 4.46
N CYS A 52 13.85 -4.36 5.01
CA CYS A 52 13.68 -5.74 4.53
C CYS A 52 12.17 -6.08 4.50
N PRO A 53 11.43 -5.55 3.51
CA PRO A 53 10.01 -5.79 3.37
C PRO A 53 9.67 -7.22 2.98
N TYR A 54 8.41 -7.59 3.22
CA TYR A 54 7.83 -8.75 2.55
C TYR A 54 7.65 -8.44 1.06
N GLN A 55 8.01 -9.37 0.18
CA GLN A 55 7.98 -9.13 -1.26
C GLN A 55 7.47 -10.35 -2.03
N LEU A 56 6.65 -10.07 -3.05
CA LEU A 56 6.29 -11.08 -4.04
C LEU A 56 7.43 -11.21 -5.04
N ASN A 57 7.85 -12.44 -5.32
CA ASN A 57 8.83 -12.71 -6.37
C ASN A 57 8.36 -13.85 -7.29
N SER A 58 9.03 -14.00 -8.43
CA SER A 58 8.71 -15.00 -9.45
C SER A 58 9.33 -16.39 -9.20
N GLY A 59 10.00 -16.58 -8.05
CA GLY A 59 10.65 -17.82 -7.64
C GLY A 59 9.91 -18.53 -6.49
N ASP A 60 10.43 -19.67 -6.05
CA ASP A 60 9.87 -20.46 -4.94
C ASP A 60 10.25 -19.91 -3.55
N ASP A 61 11.15 -18.92 -3.51
CA ASP A 61 11.69 -18.31 -2.28
C ASP A 61 10.99 -16.98 -1.88
N GLY A 62 9.89 -16.64 -2.55
CA GLY A 62 9.11 -15.42 -2.28
C GLY A 62 8.17 -15.54 -1.09
N ASP A 63 7.78 -14.39 -0.54
CA ASP A 63 6.73 -14.37 0.46
C ASP A 63 5.41 -14.80 -0.17
N SER A 64 4.68 -15.67 0.54
CA SER A 64 3.40 -16.18 0.05
C SER A 64 2.37 -15.06 -0.03
N LEU A 65 1.49 -15.10 -1.02
CA LEU A 65 0.28 -14.26 -1.06
C LEU A 65 -0.60 -14.44 0.20
N ALA A 66 -0.42 -15.53 0.94
CA ALA A 66 -1.07 -15.75 2.23
C ALA A 66 -0.62 -14.77 3.33
N GLU A 67 0.55 -14.14 3.17
CA GLU A 67 1.09 -13.13 4.11
C GLU A 67 0.55 -11.72 3.82
N ALA A 68 -0.18 -11.54 2.72
CA ALA A 68 -0.77 -10.24 2.38
C ALA A 68 -1.82 -9.84 3.42
N GLU A 69 -1.74 -8.59 3.89
CA GLU A 69 -2.76 -8.04 4.77
C GLU A 69 -3.97 -7.61 3.95
N VAL A 70 -5.14 -8.14 4.29
CA VAL A 70 -6.41 -7.87 3.61
C VAL A 70 -7.39 -7.26 4.60
N GLY A 71 -8.06 -6.19 4.19
CA GLY A 71 -9.02 -5.52 5.06
C GLY A 71 -9.99 -4.61 4.32
N GLY A 72 -10.82 -3.93 5.10
CA GLY A 72 -11.74 -2.94 4.56
C GLY A 72 -12.35 -2.05 5.65
N MET A 73 -12.77 -0.85 5.25
CA MET A 73 -13.49 0.10 6.11
C MET A 73 -14.56 0.87 5.33
N PRO A 74 -15.62 1.35 5.99
CA PRO A 74 -16.53 2.33 5.39
C PRO A 74 -15.81 3.65 5.12
N VAL A 75 -16.19 4.30 4.02
CA VAL A 75 -15.68 5.61 3.61
C VAL A 75 -16.79 6.66 3.70
N ASP A 76 -16.41 7.89 4.03
CA ASP A 76 -17.29 9.03 4.07
C ASP A 76 -16.96 9.99 2.91
N ASP A 77 -17.95 10.78 2.47
CA ASP A 77 -17.73 11.82 1.47
C ASP A 77 -16.68 12.83 1.97
N GLY A 78 -15.67 13.07 1.13
CA GLY A 78 -14.54 13.94 1.47
C GLY A 78 -13.35 13.20 2.08
N ASP A 79 -13.41 11.87 2.26
CA ASP A 79 -12.23 11.07 2.57
C ASP A 79 -11.18 11.17 1.46
N VAL A 80 -9.93 11.34 1.86
CA VAL A 80 -8.76 11.34 0.98
C VAL A 80 -7.94 10.10 1.27
N VAL A 81 -7.63 9.34 0.22
CA VAL A 81 -6.77 8.16 0.31
C VAL A 81 -5.43 8.49 -0.34
N VAL A 82 -4.37 8.38 0.45
CA VAL A 82 -2.98 8.55 0.01
C VAL A 82 -2.33 7.18 -0.03
N ALA A 83 -1.69 6.83 -1.14
CA ALA A 83 -0.93 5.58 -1.27
C ALA A 83 0.41 5.87 -1.93
N GLY A 84 1.44 5.13 -1.55
CA GLY A 84 2.82 5.39 -1.98
C GLY A 84 3.80 4.31 -1.53
N THR A 85 5.04 4.41 -2.03
CA THR A 85 6.18 3.59 -1.60
C THR A 85 6.69 4.02 -0.22
N ASP A 86 7.59 3.21 0.36
CA ASP A 86 8.52 3.61 1.42
C ASP A 86 9.14 5.00 1.18
N GLY A 87 9.57 5.33 -0.05
CA GLY A 87 10.09 6.65 -0.40
C GLY A 87 9.15 7.82 -0.11
N LEU A 88 7.83 7.63 -0.09
CA LEU A 88 6.89 8.67 0.37
C LEU A 88 6.82 8.68 1.91
N PHE A 89 6.58 7.54 2.52
CA PHE A 89 6.28 7.43 3.95
C PHE A 89 7.51 7.57 4.86
N ASP A 90 8.72 7.35 4.33
CA ASP A 90 10.00 7.57 5.02
C ASP A 90 10.42 9.05 5.02
N ASN A 91 9.96 9.82 4.03
CA ASN A 91 10.44 11.20 3.80
C ASN A 91 9.39 12.28 4.14
N VAL A 92 8.13 11.91 4.32
CA VAL A 92 7.03 12.85 4.57
C VAL A 92 6.46 12.57 5.95
N HIS A 93 6.62 13.52 6.87
CA HIS A 93 6.02 13.43 8.19
C HIS A 93 4.48 13.49 8.09
N ASP A 94 3.77 12.81 9.01
CA ASP A 94 2.30 12.69 9.01
C ASP A 94 1.55 14.02 8.76
N ILE A 95 2.09 15.14 9.27
CA ILE A 95 1.51 16.48 9.10
C ILE A 95 1.45 16.93 7.63
N GLN A 96 2.45 16.58 6.82
CA GLN A 96 2.48 16.91 5.40
C GLN A 96 1.58 16.00 4.57
N VAL A 97 1.35 14.76 5.02
CA VAL A 97 0.37 13.85 4.40
C VAL A 97 -1.04 14.46 4.49
N LEU A 98 -1.35 15.21 5.55
CA LEU A 98 -2.64 15.87 5.76
C LEU A 98 -2.97 16.97 4.74
N GLU A 99 -1.98 17.48 4.00
CA GLU A 99 -2.19 18.53 3.00
C GLU A 99 -2.63 17.98 1.64
N PHE A 100 -2.55 16.67 1.42
CA PHE A 100 -2.96 16.07 0.16
C PHE A 100 -4.45 16.29 -0.09
N ARG A 101 -4.76 16.84 -1.27
CA ARG A 101 -6.13 17.04 -1.75
C ARG A 101 -6.33 16.24 -3.02
N GLY A 102 -7.04 15.11 -2.92
CA GLY A 102 -7.39 14.29 -4.08
C GLY A 102 -8.12 13.01 -3.68
N VAL A 103 -9.07 12.57 -4.49
CA VAL A 103 -9.78 11.30 -4.30
C VAL A 103 -9.44 10.41 -5.49
N TRP A 104 -8.70 9.33 -5.26
CA TRP A 104 -8.37 8.37 -6.32
C TRP A 104 -9.34 7.18 -6.26
N ARG A 105 -10.04 6.91 -7.36
CA ARG A 105 -11.14 5.93 -7.40
C ARG A 105 -10.66 4.48 -7.46
N ILE A 106 -9.46 4.22 -7.98
CA ILE A 106 -8.73 2.94 -7.91
C ILE A 106 -7.24 3.29 -7.96
N VAL A 107 -6.47 2.88 -6.95
CA VAL A 107 -5.01 2.93 -6.98
C VAL A 107 -4.51 1.50 -6.97
N MET A 108 -3.98 1.05 -8.11
CA MET A 108 -3.13 -0.13 -8.18
C MET A 108 -1.70 0.37 -8.30
N LEU A 109 -0.93 0.22 -7.23
CA LEU A 109 0.47 0.60 -7.20
C LEU A 109 1.30 -0.69 -7.25
N PHE A 110 1.86 -0.99 -8.42
CA PHE A 110 2.86 -2.03 -8.60
C PHE A 110 4.23 -1.36 -8.50
N LEU A 111 5.03 -1.71 -7.49
CA LEU A 111 6.31 -1.04 -7.26
C LEU A 111 7.41 -2.09 -7.11
N VAL A 112 8.24 -2.13 -8.14
CA VAL A 112 9.44 -2.97 -8.18
C VAL A 112 10.44 -2.43 -7.16
N GLY A 113 10.88 -3.29 -6.24
CA GLY A 113 12.02 -3.04 -5.36
C GLY A 113 13.29 -3.63 -5.98
#